data_AF-D5AB66-F1
#
_entry.id   AF-D5AB66-F1
#
_cell.length_a   1.000
_cell.length_b   1.000
_cell.length_c   1.000
_cell.angle_alpha   90.00
_cell.angle_beta   90.00
_cell.angle_gamma   90.00
#
_symmetry.space_group_name_H-M   'P 1'
#
loop_
_entity.id
_entity.type
_entity.pdbx_description
1 polymer ?
#
loop_
_entity_poly.entity_id
_entity_poly.type
_entity_poly.pdbx_seq_one_letter_code
_entity_poly.pdbx_strand_id
1 'polypeptide(L)'
;MSWRKTWGCAKSQGWQKQKRMRMGLGTIFCVMVGLMITGVRGGPAEEDLVERLPGQPEVDFKQYAGYINVDDEAGRALFYYFVEAEKDSHSMPLALWLNGGPGCSSIGGGAFMELGPFYPRGDGRGLITNSQSWNKVSNLLFVESPAGVGWSYSNTSSDYTCGDASTAADMQVFLFKWFEKFPEYRSRGFFLTGESYAGHYIPQLADLLLDYNERATGFKFNIKGIAFTCRLETRFLSLM
;
A
#
# COMPACT_ATOMS: atom_id res chain seq x y z
N MET A 1 -0.47 8.21 56.76
CA MET A 1 -0.58 7.08 57.72
C MET A 1 -1.84 7.27 58.54
N SER A 2 -2.53 6.17 58.88
CA SER A 2 -3.83 6.11 59.55
C SER A 2 -5.06 6.23 58.64
N TRP A 3 -5.70 5.09 58.36
CA TRP A 3 -7.10 4.84 58.73
C TRP A 3 -7.27 3.36 59.08
N ARG A 4 -8.04 3.11 60.15
CA ARG A 4 -8.21 1.83 60.85
C ARG A 4 -9.21 0.91 60.15
N LYS A 5 -8.99 -0.40 60.33
CA LYS A 5 -9.92 -1.52 60.15
C LYS A 5 -11.17 -1.42 61.05
N THR A 6 -12.28 -2.05 60.64
CA THR A 6 -13.07 -3.06 61.41
C THR A 6 -14.15 -3.67 60.49
N TRP A 7 -14.18 -4.99 60.23
CA TRP A 7 -14.84 -6.13 60.94
C TRP A 7 -16.40 -6.03 60.93
N GLY A 8 -17.24 -7.03 60.64
CA GLY A 8 -17.17 -8.49 60.45
C GLY A 8 -18.47 -9.00 59.76
N CYS A 9 -18.56 -10.19 59.16
CA CYS A 9 -18.65 -11.57 59.70
C CYS A 9 -20.09 -12.05 60.03
N ALA A 10 -20.59 -13.06 59.30
CA ALA A 10 -21.43 -14.21 59.75
C ALA A 10 -21.92 -15.03 58.53
N LYS A 11 -21.47 -16.29 58.33
CA LYS A 11 -22.07 -17.59 58.75
C LYS A 11 -23.36 -17.95 57.96
N SER A 12 -23.67 -19.18 57.52
CA SER A 12 -23.13 -20.53 57.73
C SER A 12 -23.90 -21.58 56.88
N GLN A 13 -23.17 -22.58 56.37
CA GLN A 13 -23.41 -24.05 56.35
C GLN A 13 -24.68 -24.74 55.75
N GLY A 14 -24.42 -25.89 55.10
CA GLY A 14 -25.26 -27.11 55.14
C GLY A 14 -25.50 -27.82 53.78
N TRP A 15 -24.64 -28.76 53.35
CA TRP A 15 -24.79 -30.24 53.39
C TRP A 15 -25.60 -30.95 52.28
N GLN A 16 -24.84 -31.59 51.36
CA GLN A 16 -24.99 -32.90 50.69
C GLN A 16 -26.38 -33.55 50.47
N LYS A 17 -26.66 -33.90 49.20
CA LYS A 17 -27.12 -35.26 48.82
C LYS A 17 -26.97 -35.51 47.31
N GLN A 18 -25.99 -36.35 46.95
CA GLN A 18 -25.91 -37.00 45.64
C GLN A 18 -27.04 -38.03 45.50
N LYS A 19 -27.84 -37.94 44.44
CA LYS A 19 -28.65 -39.05 43.92
C LYS A 19 -28.22 -39.32 42.47
N ARG A 20 -27.63 -40.49 42.26
CA ARG A 20 -27.46 -41.13 40.94
C ARG A 20 -28.84 -41.55 40.42
N MET A 21 -29.14 -41.22 39.17
CA MET A 21 -30.13 -41.96 38.36
C MET A 21 -29.56 -42.13 36.95
N ARG A 22 -29.53 -43.37 36.46
CA ARG A 22 -28.98 -43.76 35.15
C ARG A 22 -30.08 -43.77 34.09
N MET A 23 -29.68 -43.33 32.89
CA MET A 23 -30.09 -43.74 31.53
C MET A 23 -31.58 -43.75 31.12
N GLY A 24 -31.86 -42.92 30.12
CA GLY A 24 -32.83 -43.20 29.05
C GLY A 24 -32.26 -42.67 27.73
N LEU A 25 -32.01 -43.56 26.76
CA LEU A 25 -31.61 -43.20 25.39
C LEU A 25 -32.79 -42.53 24.68
N GLY A 26 -32.55 -41.34 24.11
CA GLY A 26 -33.48 -40.63 23.25
C GLY A 26 -32.71 -39.83 22.22
N THR A 27 -32.51 -40.42 21.05
CA THR A 27 -31.79 -39.85 19.91
C THR A 27 -32.58 -38.70 19.31
N ILE A 28 -32.08 -37.46 19.46
CA ILE A 28 -32.44 -36.33 18.59
C ILE A 28 -31.15 -35.76 18.03
N PHE A 29 -30.76 -36.26 16.86
CA PHE A 29 -29.65 -35.72 16.08
C PHE A 29 -30.19 -34.55 15.26
N CYS A 30 -30.23 -33.36 15.85
CA CYS A 30 -30.44 -32.14 15.06
C CYS A 30 -29.15 -31.85 14.28
N VAL A 31 -29.15 -32.18 12.99
CA VAL A 31 -28.09 -31.78 12.06
C VAL A 31 -28.20 -30.27 11.84
N MET A 32 -27.46 -29.49 12.62
CA MET A 32 -27.22 -28.08 12.32
C MET A 32 -26.17 -28.02 11.21
N VAL A 33 -26.60 -28.12 9.95
CA VAL A 33 -25.77 -27.68 8.81
C VAL A 33 -25.80 -26.15 8.83
N GLY A 34 -24.97 -25.56 9.69
CA GLY A 34 -24.60 -24.16 9.53
C GLY A 34 -23.69 -24.05 8.32
N LEU A 35 -24.18 -23.49 7.21
CA LEU A 35 -23.30 -22.97 6.17
C LEU A 35 -22.41 -21.89 6.81
N MET A 36 -21.21 -22.27 7.23
CA MET A 36 -20.11 -21.34 7.34
C MET A 36 -19.80 -20.89 5.91
N ILE A 37 -20.49 -19.84 5.44
CA ILE A 37 -19.94 -19.03 4.36
C ILE A 37 -18.73 -18.34 4.99
N THR A 38 -17.58 -19.03 4.98
CA THR A 38 -16.31 -18.36 5.12
C THR A 38 -16.22 -17.45 3.91
N GLY A 39 -16.64 -16.19 4.07
CA GLY A 39 -16.28 -15.16 3.11
C GLY A 39 -14.77 -15.21 2.99
N VAL A 40 -14.28 -15.61 1.82
CA VAL A 40 -12.87 -15.49 1.49
C VAL A 40 -12.60 -13.99 1.49
N ARG A 41 -12.19 -13.44 2.63
CA ARG A 41 -11.58 -12.11 2.63
C ARG A 41 -10.30 -12.28 1.83
N GLY A 42 -10.23 -11.57 0.70
CA GLY A 42 -8.99 -11.47 -0.06
C GLY A 42 -7.86 -10.94 0.82
N GLY A 43 -6.61 -11.15 0.41
CA GLY A 43 -5.47 -10.58 1.13
C GLY A 43 -5.52 -9.05 1.16
N PRO A 44 -4.67 -8.38 1.95
CA PRO A 44 -4.65 -6.91 2.05
C PRO A 44 -4.51 -6.16 0.71
N ALA A 45 -3.96 -6.81 -0.32
CA ALA A 45 -3.90 -6.28 -1.69
C ALA A 45 -5.25 -6.37 -2.44
N GLU A 46 -6.04 -7.42 -2.20
CA GLU A 46 -7.34 -7.63 -2.89
C GLU A 46 -8.40 -6.63 -2.41
N GLU A 47 -8.25 -6.08 -1.20
CA GLU A 47 -9.10 -4.98 -0.71
C GLU A 47 -8.90 -3.69 -1.52
N ASP A 48 -7.72 -3.50 -2.12
CA ASP A 48 -7.38 -2.34 -2.94
C ASP A 48 -7.67 -2.57 -4.44
N LEU A 49 -8.20 -3.73 -4.83
CA LEU A 49 -8.46 -4.07 -6.23
C LEU A 49 -9.50 -3.11 -6.84
N VAL A 50 -9.12 -2.45 -7.94
CA VAL A 50 -10.03 -1.60 -8.72
C VAL A 50 -10.66 -2.42 -9.83
N GLU A 51 -11.87 -2.94 -9.59
CA GLU A 51 -12.61 -3.75 -10.56
C GLU A 51 -12.77 -3.04 -11.91
N ARG A 52 -13.18 -1.76 -11.88
CA ARG A 52 -13.32 -0.93 -13.07
C ARG A 52 -13.43 0.56 -12.72
N LEU A 53 -12.69 1.41 -13.43
CA LEU A 53 -12.84 2.86 -13.35
C LEU A 53 -14.08 3.33 -14.15
N PRO A 54 -14.76 4.40 -13.72
CA PRO A 54 -15.86 4.99 -14.49
C PRO A 54 -15.43 5.37 -15.92
N GLY A 55 -16.13 4.81 -16.92
CA GLY A 55 -15.83 5.08 -18.33
C GLY A 55 -14.54 4.45 -18.85
N GLN A 56 -13.98 3.47 -18.14
CA GLN A 56 -12.82 2.69 -18.57
C GLN A 56 -13.16 1.73 -19.73
N PRO A 57 -12.34 1.69 -20.81
CA PRO A 57 -12.35 0.59 -21.77
C PRO A 57 -12.09 -0.76 -21.10
N GLU A 58 -12.47 -1.86 -21.77
CA GLU A 58 -12.11 -3.20 -21.32
C GLU A 58 -10.58 -3.37 -21.36
N VAL A 59 -10.02 -4.00 -20.33
CA VAL A 59 -8.58 -4.28 -20.19
C VAL A 59 -8.36 -5.63 -19.53
N ASP A 60 -7.21 -6.25 -19.81
CA ASP A 60 -6.85 -7.58 -19.29
C ASP A 60 -5.74 -7.52 -18.20
N PHE A 61 -5.46 -6.34 -17.64
CA PHE A 61 -4.53 -6.16 -16.53
C PHE A 61 -5.24 -5.75 -15.25
N LYS A 62 -4.66 -6.10 -14.10
CA LYS A 62 -5.15 -5.68 -12.80
C LYS A 62 -4.65 -4.28 -12.43
N GLN A 63 -5.45 -3.61 -11.62
CA GLN A 63 -5.15 -2.28 -11.10
C GLN A 63 -5.62 -2.20 -9.66
N TYR A 64 -4.88 -1.48 -8.84
CA TYR A 64 -5.10 -1.37 -7.41
C TYR A 64 -4.93 0.07 -6.99
N ALA A 65 -5.74 0.52 -6.04
CA ALA A 65 -5.66 1.87 -5.51
C ALA A 65 -5.99 1.84 -4.03
N GLY A 66 -5.15 2.49 -3.23
CA GLY A 66 -5.33 2.47 -1.78
C GLY A 66 -4.32 3.31 -1.06
N TYR A 67 -4.26 3.11 0.25
CA TYR A 67 -3.42 3.86 1.14
C TYR A 67 -2.36 2.97 1.81
N ILE A 68 -1.22 3.58 2.11
CA ILE A 68 -0.21 3.04 3.00
C ILE A 68 0.07 4.10 4.07
N ASN A 69 -0.16 3.76 5.33
CA ASN A 69 0.17 4.62 6.46
C ASN A 69 1.70 4.68 6.62
N VAL A 70 2.29 5.86 6.51
CA VAL A 70 3.73 6.07 6.71
C VAL A 70 4.04 6.53 8.14
N ASP A 71 3.04 7.05 8.86
CA ASP A 71 3.14 7.42 10.26
C ASP A 71 1.77 7.22 10.94
N ASP A 72 1.68 6.21 11.79
CA ASP A 72 0.44 5.87 12.47
C ASP A 72 0.08 6.85 13.61
N GLU A 73 1.07 7.53 14.20
CA GLU A 73 0.85 8.51 15.27
C GLU A 73 0.33 9.84 14.70
N ALA A 74 0.95 10.31 13.61
CA ALA A 74 0.49 11.51 12.92
C ALA A 74 -0.75 11.27 12.04
N GLY A 75 -1.13 10.00 11.82
CA GLY A 75 -2.18 9.63 10.88
C GLY A 75 -1.83 10.04 9.44
N ARG A 76 -0.56 9.90 9.05
CA ARG A 76 -0.04 10.25 7.73
C ARG A 76 -0.09 9.03 6.81
N ALA A 77 -0.78 9.18 5.68
CA ALA A 77 -0.97 8.12 4.71
C ALA A 77 -0.73 8.62 3.29
N LEU A 78 -0.01 7.83 2.50
CA LEU A 78 0.21 8.10 1.09
C LEU A 78 -0.71 7.24 0.23
N PHE A 79 -1.38 7.88 -0.71
CA PHE A 79 -2.21 7.23 -1.71
C PHE A 79 -1.35 6.72 -2.87
N TYR A 80 -1.69 5.55 -3.37
CA TYR A 80 -1.06 4.97 -4.56
C TYR A 80 -2.10 4.47 -5.55
N TYR A 81 -1.69 4.47 -6.81
CA TYR A 81 -2.37 3.77 -7.89
C TYR A 81 -1.34 2.85 -8.56
N PHE A 82 -1.62 1.56 -8.55
CA PHE A 82 -0.76 0.52 -9.09
C PHE A 82 -1.46 -0.16 -10.27
N VAL A 83 -0.76 -0.30 -11.39
CA VAL A 83 -1.27 -1.02 -12.56
C VAL A 83 -0.27 -2.10 -12.95
N GLU A 84 -0.77 -3.32 -13.12
CA GLU A 84 0.03 -4.41 -13.61
C GLU A 84 0.38 -4.23 -15.09
N ALA A 85 1.45 -4.90 -15.52
CA ALA A 85 1.77 -4.92 -16.93
C ALA A 85 0.67 -5.63 -17.74
N GLU A 86 0.40 -5.16 -18.97
CA GLU A 86 -0.63 -5.73 -19.86
C GLU A 86 -0.36 -7.19 -20.21
N LYS A 87 0.91 -7.60 -20.23
CA LYS A 87 1.34 -8.96 -20.59
C LYS A 87 2.35 -9.47 -19.60
N ASP A 88 2.19 -10.74 -19.20
CA ASP A 88 3.11 -11.48 -18.36
C ASP A 88 3.55 -10.69 -17.11
N SER A 89 2.59 -10.05 -16.41
CA SER A 89 2.84 -9.12 -15.29
C SER A 89 3.77 -9.70 -14.21
N HIS A 90 3.67 -11.00 -13.96
CA HIS A 90 4.53 -11.74 -13.03
C HIS A 90 6.01 -11.82 -13.45
N SER A 91 6.36 -11.56 -14.71
CA SER A 91 7.75 -11.56 -15.20
C SER A 91 8.31 -10.14 -15.39
N MET A 92 7.43 -9.15 -15.46
CA MET A 92 7.79 -7.77 -15.76
C MET A 92 8.39 -7.05 -14.55
N PRO A 93 9.26 -6.05 -14.76
CA PRO A 93 9.81 -5.23 -13.69
C PRO A 93 8.72 -4.40 -12.98
N LEU A 94 9.08 -3.79 -11.87
CA LEU A 94 8.28 -2.78 -11.18
C LEU A 94 8.95 -1.42 -11.38
N ALA A 95 8.20 -0.42 -11.84
CA ALA A 95 8.65 0.96 -11.94
C ALA A 95 7.81 1.84 -11.01
N LEU A 96 8.47 2.48 -10.04
CA LEU A 96 7.89 3.58 -9.28
C LEU A 96 7.92 4.84 -10.14
N TRP A 97 6.81 5.58 -10.21
CA TRP A 97 6.74 6.89 -10.85
C TRP A 97 6.36 7.97 -9.85
N LEU A 98 7.18 9.04 -9.81
CA LEU A 98 6.93 10.24 -9.02
C LEU A 98 6.92 11.49 -9.91
N ASN A 99 5.85 12.27 -9.90
CA ASN A 99 5.89 13.63 -10.41
C ASN A 99 6.54 14.57 -9.38
N GLY A 100 7.08 15.69 -9.87
CA GLY A 100 7.79 16.68 -9.05
C GLY A 100 6.90 17.82 -8.53
N GLY A 101 7.17 19.03 -8.99
CA GLY A 101 6.52 20.26 -8.52
C GLY A 101 7.50 21.19 -7.79
N PRO A 102 7.81 20.96 -6.50
CA PRO A 102 7.28 19.92 -5.58
C PRO A 102 5.76 20.04 -5.35
N GLY A 103 5.09 18.93 -5.04
CA GLY A 103 3.66 18.90 -4.69
C GLY A 103 2.69 18.57 -5.84
N CYS A 104 3.20 18.18 -7.02
CA CYS A 104 2.36 17.73 -8.13
C CYS A 104 1.95 16.26 -7.96
N SER A 105 0.72 15.94 -8.36
CA SER A 105 0.19 14.57 -8.26
C SER A 105 0.78 13.63 -9.32
N SER A 106 1.31 12.49 -8.87
CA SER A 106 1.75 11.40 -9.75
C SER A 106 0.61 10.67 -10.44
N ILE A 107 -0.59 10.72 -9.86
CA ILE A 107 -1.79 10.16 -10.47
C ILE A 107 -2.29 11.11 -11.56
N GLY A 108 -2.46 12.39 -11.24
CA GLY A 108 -2.93 13.39 -12.18
C GLY A 108 -2.00 13.56 -13.38
N GLY A 109 -0.70 13.78 -13.14
CA GLY A 109 0.32 13.90 -14.20
C GLY A 109 0.66 12.54 -14.80
N GLY A 110 1.41 11.73 -14.06
CA GLY A 110 1.94 10.45 -14.54
C GLY A 110 0.89 9.49 -15.06
N ALA A 111 -0.07 9.11 -14.20
CA ALA A 111 -0.99 8.02 -14.51
C ALA A 111 -2.04 8.40 -15.57
N PHE A 112 -2.55 9.62 -15.56
CA PHE A 112 -3.67 10.04 -16.41
C PHE A 112 -3.34 11.09 -17.47
N MET A 113 -2.13 11.65 -17.51
CA MET A 113 -1.74 12.64 -18.52
C MET A 113 -0.44 12.30 -19.26
N GLU A 114 0.35 11.33 -18.77
CA GLU A 114 1.65 11.00 -19.36
C GLU A 114 1.71 9.53 -19.81
N LEU A 115 2.06 8.62 -18.90
CA LEU A 115 2.54 7.27 -19.23
C LEU A 115 1.67 6.14 -18.70
N GLY A 116 0.67 6.44 -17.86
CA GLY A 116 -0.28 5.43 -17.40
C GLY A 116 -1.21 4.93 -18.51
N PRO A 117 -2.04 3.93 -18.20
CA PRO A 117 -2.78 3.16 -19.20
C PRO A 117 -3.91 3.92 -19.87
N PHE A 118 -4.32 5.07 -19.31
CA PHE A 118 -5.51 5.79 -19.76
C PHE A 118 -5.28 7.30 -19.80
N TYR A 119 -5.95 7.96 -20.74
CA TYR A 119 -6.18 9.40 -20.71
C TYR A 119 -7.65 9.71 -20.44
N PRO A 120 -7.97 10.73 -19.64
CA PRO A 120 -9.32 11.28 -19.56
C PRO A 120 -9.77 11.81 -20.93
N ARG A 121 -11.03 11.57 -21.27
CA ARG A 121 -11.67 12.24 -22.41
C ARG A 121 -11.77 13.73 -22.13
N GLY A 122 -11.76 14.54 -23.18
CA GLY A 122 -11.84 16.01 -23.05
C GLY A 122 -13.11 16.53 -22.35
N ASP A 123 -14.15 15.71 -22.22
CA ASP A 123 -15.38 16.03 -21.48
C ASP A 123 -15.37 15.52 -20.02
N GLY A 124 -14.30 14.86 -19.58
CA GLY A 124 -14.13 14.34 -18.22
C GLY A 124 -15.05 13.16 -17.86
N ARG A 125 -15.81 12.60 -18.81
CA ARG A 125 -16.84 11.57 -18.53
C ARG A 125 -16.42 10.14 -18.88
N GLY A 126 -15.16 9.93 -19.23
CA GLY A 126 -14.63 8.59 -19.44
C GLY A 126 -13.16 8.59 -19.79
N LEU A 127 -12.66 7.41 -20.10
CA LEU A 127 -11.25 7.16 -20.36
C LEU A 127 -11.05 6.67 -21.81
N ILE A 128 -9.85 6.87 -22.32
CA ILE A 128 -9.35 6.27 -23.56
C ILE A 128 -8.01 5.60 -23.29
N THR A 129 -7.75 4.48 -23.93
CA THR A 129 -6.49 3.74 -23.74
C THR A 129 -5.31 4.53 -24.30
N ASN A 130 -4.23 4.58 -23.52
CA ASN A 130 -2.94 5.10 -23.97
C ASN A 130 -2.18 4.01 -24.73
N SER A 131 -2.07 4.17 -26.06
CA SER A 131 -1.37 3.20 -26.90
C SER A 131 0.15 3.14 -26.65
N GLN A 132 0.72 4.11 -25.94
CA GLN A 132 2.13 4.19 -25.58
C GLN A 132 2.37 4.04 -24.07
N SER A 133 1.40 3.48 -23.33
CA SER A 133 1.56 3.31 -21.88
C SER A 133 2.77 2.45 -21.54
N TRP A 134 3.46 2.83 -20.47
CA TRP A 134 4.59 2.06 -19.94
C TRP A 134 4.15 0.75 -19.29
N ASN A 135 2.86 0.56 -19.00
CA ASN A 135 2.38 -0.71 -18.48
C ASN A 135 2.44 -1.83 -19.54
N LYS A 136 2.81 -1.53 -20.78
CA LYS A 136 3.15 -2.53 -21.80
C LYS A 136 4.46 -3.26 -21.54
N VAL A 137 5.34 -2.70 -20.72
CA VAL A 137 6.71 -3.21 -20.48
C VAL A 137 7.11 -3.24 -19.01
N SER A 138 6.24 -2.79 -18.09
CA SER A 138 6.50 -2.78 -16.65
C SER A 138 5.20 -2.80 -15.86
N ASN A 139 5.25 -3.27 -14.63
CA ASN A 139 4.23 -2.92 -13.64
C ASN A 139 4.52 -1.48 -13.16
N LEU A 140 3.50 -0.62 -13.07
CA LEU A 140 3.67 0.81 -12.75
C LEU A 140 3.02 1.15 -11.43
N LEU A 141 3.81 1.71 -10.52
CA LEU A 141 3.37 2.19 -9.22
C LEU A 141 3.46 3.72 -9.18
N PHE A 142 2.32 4.38 -9.20
CA PHE A 142 2.21 5.82 -9.02
C PHE A 142 1.92 6.13 -7.56
N VAL A 143 2.67 7.06 -6.96
CA VAL A 143 2.49 7.43 -5.56
C VAL A 143 2.33 8.93 -5.44
N GLU A 144 1.31 9.37 -4.72
CA GLU A 144 1.15 10.76 -4.33
C GLU A 144 2.00 11.05 -3.10
N SER A 145 3.05 11.86 -3.27
CA SER A 145 3.99 12.18 -2.22
C SER A 145 4.53 13.59 -2.43
N PRO A 146 4.75 14.36 -1.35
CA PRO A 146 4.53 14.04 0.07
C PRO A 146 3.04 14.07 0.49
N ALA A 147 2.76 13.87 1.78
CA ALA A 147 1.42 14.05 2.33
C ALA A 147 0.87 15.46 2.04
N GLY A 148 -0.39 15.56 1.63
CA GLY A 148 -1.03 16.78 1.13
C GLY A 148 -1.08 16.87 -0.40
N VAL A 149 -0.35 16.01 -1.11
CA VAL A 149 -0.45 15.90 -2.58
C VAL A 149 -1.63 15.02 -2.94
N GLY A 150 -2.56 15.57 -3.73
CA GLY A 150 -3.73 14.85 -4.23
C GLY A 150 -4.59 14.25 -3.12
N TRP A 151 -4.63 12.92 -3.05
CA TRP A 151 -5.36 12.14 -2.06
C TRP A 151 -4.52 11.72 -0.85
N SER A 152 -3.19 11.89 -0.88
CA SER A 152 -2.33 11.67 0.29
C SER A 152 -2.58 12.73 1.37
N TYR A 153 -2.61 12.33 2.64
CA TYR A 153 -3.01 13.23 3.73
C TYR A 153 -2.25 12.96 5.02
N SER A 154 -2.36 13.90 5.97
CA SER A 154 -2.00 13.74 7.37
C SER A 154 -3.08 14.32 8.29
N ASN A 155 -3.32 13.67 9.43
CA ASN A 155 -4.16 14.22 10.49
C ASN A 155 -3.43 15.31 11.30
N THR A 156 -2.12 15.45 11.11
CA THR A 156 -1.26 16.46 11.77
C THR A 156 -0.93 17.58 10.80
N SER A 157 -1.38 18.81 11.10
CA SER A 157 -1.26 19.96 10.20
C SER A 157 0.19 20.42 9.96
N SER A 158 1.12 20.17 10.88
CA SER A 158 2.53 20.50 10.69
C SER A 158 3.22 19.65 9.63
N ASP A 159 2.69 18.46 9.31
CA ASP A 159 3.29 17.54 8.34
C ASP A 159 3.26 18.10 6.91
N TYR A 160 2.36 19.06 6.64
CA TYR A 160 2.29 19.75 5.35
C TYR A 160 3.46 20.74 5.14
N THR A 161 4.28 20.99 6.17
CA THR A 161 5.57 21.68 6.03
C THR A 161 6.67 20.64 5.96
N CYS A 162 6.83 20.03 4.80
CA CYS A 162 7.79 18.95 4.55
C CYS A 162 8.99 19.42 3.70
N GLY A 163 10.05 18.62 3.68
CA GLY A 163 11.23 18.83 2.85
C GLY A 163 11.73 17.50 2.27
N ASP A 164 12.80 17.56 1.49
CA ASP A 164 13.30 16.41 0.76
C ASP A 164 13.61 15.20 1.66
N ALA A 165 14.27 15.43 2.80
CA ALA A 165 14.66 14.36 3.72
C ALA A 165 13.45 13.65 4.35
N SER A 166 12.43 14.39 4.81
CA SER A 166 11.23 13.78 5.37
C SER A 166 10.40 13.08 4.29
N THR A 167 10.35 13.64 3.07
CA THR A 167 9.68 13.02 1.92
C THR A 167 10.35 11.70 1.53
N ALA A 168 11.68 11.64 1.49
CA ALA A 168 12.42 10.42 1.19
C ALA A 168 12.25 9.35 2.28
N ALA A 169 12.24 9.75 3.56
CA ALA A 169 12.00 8.86 4.69
C ALA A 169 10.59 8.25 4.66
N ASP A 170 9.56 9.07 4.44
CA ASP A 170 8.17 8.60 4.30
C ASP A 170 8.03 7.65 3.09
N MET A 171 8.68 7.95 1.96
CA MET A 171 8.69 7.08 0.78
C MET A 171 9.40 5.74 1.04
N GLN A 172 10.45 5.70 1.85
CA GLN A 172 11.09 4.46 2.26
C GLN A 172 10.13 3.60 3.10
N VAL A 173 9.44 4.20 4.08
CA VAL A 173 8.43 3.49 4.88
C VAL A 173 7.28 3.00 4.01
N PHE A 174 6.81 3.84 3.09
CA PHE A 174 5.79 3.49 2.11
C PHE A 174 6.19 2.23 1.34
N LEU A 175 7.40 2.19 0.79
CA LEU A 175 7.87 1.04 0.00
C LEU A 175 7.97 -0.24 0.83
N PHE A 176 8.48 -0.18 2.06
CA PHE A 176 8.50 -1.36 2.93
C PHE A 176 7.10 -1.95 3.14
N LYS A 177 6.14 -1.11 3.54
CA LYS A 177 4.76 -1.52 3.79
C LYS A 177 4.04 -1.94 2.50
N TRP A 178 4.34 -1.28 1.38
CA TRP A 178 3.79 -1.67 0.08
C TRP A 178 4.28 -3.07 -0.35
N PHE A 179 5.57 -3.38 -0.20
CA PHE A 179 6.10 -4.72 -0.47
C PHE A 179 5.63 -5.77 0.55
N GLU A 180 5.16 -5.40 1.74
CA GLU A 180 4.43 -6.31 2.65
C GLU A 180 3.03 -6.61 2.14
N LYS A 181 2.33 -5.61 1.59
CA LYS A 181 1.02 -5.76 0.96
C LYS A 181 1.10 -6.56 -0.35
N PHE A 182 2.16 -6.37 -1.15
CA PHE A 182 2.39 -6.98 -2.46
C PHE A 182 3.70 -7.80 -2.49
N PRO A 183 3.79 -8.92 -1.73
CA PRO A 183 5.03 -9.68 -1.53
C PRO A 183 5.60 -10.30 -2.81
N GLU A 184 4.77 -10.59 -3.82
CA GLU A 184 5.15 -11.15 -5.11
C GLU A 184 6.07 -10.23 -5.92
N TYR A 185 6.06 -8.92 -5.63
CA TYR A 185 6.91 -7.93 -6.31
C TYR A 185 8.31 -7.80 -5.70
N ARG A 186 8.56 -8.34 -4.50
CA ARG A 186 9.85 -8.21 -3.78
C ARG A 186 11.06 -8.69 -4.59
N SER A 187 10.85 -9.67 -5.47
CA SER A 187 11.91 -10.24 -6.31
C SER A 187 12.09 -9.54 -7.66
N ARG A 188 11.16 -8.66 -8.05
CA ARG A 188 11.14 -8.02 -9.37
C ARG A 188 12.26 -7.00 -9.48
N GLY A 189 12.78 -6.81 -10.68
CA GLY A 189 13.67 -5.67 -10.94
C GLY A 189 12.92 -4.38 -10.67
N PHE A 190 13.46 -3.55 -9.78
CA PHE A 190 12.80 -2.35 -9.30
C PHE A 190 13.49 -1.10 -9.84
N PHE A 191 12.73 -0.23 -10.52
CA PHE A 191 13.21 1.01 -11.11
C PHE A 191 12.55 2.20 -10.43
N LEU A 192 13.36 3.20 -10.07
CA LEU A 192 12.87 4.45 -9.50
C LEU A 192 12.83 5.50 -10.60
N THR A 193 11.64 5.97 -10.94
CA THR A 193 11.45 6.90 -12.06
C THR A 193 10.61 8.11 -11.70
N GLY A 194 10.78 9.22 -12.42
CA GLY A 194 9.98 10.41 -12.18
C GLY A 194 10.31 11.61 -13.06
N GLU A 195 9.64 12.73 -12.84
CA GLU A 195 9.83 13.97 -13.60
C GLU A 195 9.96 15.21 -12.69
N SER A 196 10.65 16.24 -13.19
CA SER A 196 10.76 17.58 -12.61
C SER A 196 11.52 17.53 -11.30
N TYR A 197 10.94 18.06 -10.22
CA TYR A 197 11.51 18.00 -8.89
C TYR A 197 11.73 16.56 -8.38
N ALA A 198 11.18 15.54 -9.06
CA ALA A 198 11.56 14.15 -8.79
C ALA A 198 13.05 13.87 -9.06
N GLY A 199 13.77 14.73 -9.79
CA GLY A 199 15.23 14.70 -9.84
C GLY A 199 15.91 14.93 -8.48
N HIS A 200 15.21 15.50 -7.49
CA HIS A 200 15.62 15.52 -6.09
C HIS A 200 15.11 14.29 -5.33
N TYR A 201 13.85 13.89 -5.55
CA TYR A 201 13.23 12.78 -4.84
C TYR A 201 13.88 11.42 -5.13
N ILE A 202 14.12 11.12 -6.41
CA ILE A 202 14.57 9.81 -6.86
C ILE A 202 15.98 9.49 -6.37
N PRO A 203 17.00 10.36 -6.51
CA PRO A 203 18.33 10.07 -5.98
C PRO A 203 18.36 9.94 -4.45
N GLN A 204 17.64 10.80 -3.72
CA GLN A 204 17.60 10.75 -2.25
C GLN A 204 16.90 9.48 -1.74
N LEU A 205 15.81 9.07 -2.40
CA LEU A 205 15.17 7.80 -2.09
C LEU A 205 16.10 6.62 -2.44
N ALA A 206 16.75 6.64 -3.61
CA ALA A 206 17.67 5.59 -4.02
C ALA A 206 18.81 5.41 -2.99
N ASP A 207 19.39 6.51 -2.52
CA ASP A 207 20.43 6.53 -1.48
C ASP A 207 19.94 5.79 -0.24
N LEU A 208 18.80 6.19 0.35
CA LEU A 208 18.24 5.54 1.55
C LEU A 208 17.98 4.03 1.37
N LEU A 209 17.51 3.61 0.20
CA LEU A 209 17.23 2.19 -0.07
C LEU A 209 18.51 1.37 -0.26
N LEU A 210 19.53 1.93 -0.91
CA LEU A 210 20.84 1.28 -1.06
C LEU A 210 21.54 1.16 0.30
N ASP A 211 21.50 2.23 1.09
CA ASP A 211 22.01 2.28 2.46
C ASP A 211 21.37 1.20 3.35
N TYR A 212 20.07 1.00 3.22
CA TYR A 212 19.36 -0.11 3.85
C TYR A 212 19.87 -1.47 3.34
N ASN A 213 19.96 -1.64 2.01
CA ASN A 213 20.38 -2.89 1.38
C ASN A 213 21.78 -3.34 1.82
N GLU A 214 22.72 -2.42 2.08
CA GLU A 214 24.06 -2.72 2.58
C GLU A 214 24.03 -3.34 3.98
N ARG A 215 23.12 -2.86 4.84
CA ARG A 215 22.98 -3.31 6.24
C ARG A 215 22.02 -4.50 6.40
N ALA A 216 21.14 -4.72 5.43
CA ALA A 216 20.11 -5.74 5.49
C ALA A 216 20.66 -7.16 5.31
N THR A 217 20.23 -8.08 6.19
CA THR A 217 20.50 -9.53 6.11
C THR A 217 19.36 -10.33 5.49
N GLY A 218 18.18 -9.71 5.32
CA GLY A 218 16.97 -10.35 4.81
C GLY A 218 16.52 -9.75 3.47
N PHE A 219 15.30 -9.21 3.45
CA PHE A 219 14.76 -8.52 2.28
C PHE A 219 15.69 -7.39 1.83
N LYS A 220 15.90 -7.29 0.52
CA LYS A 220 16.61 -6.20 -0.14
C LYS A 220 15.77 -5.72 -1.32
N PHE A 221 15.76 -4.41 -1.53
CA PHE A 221 15.16 -3.85 -2.74
C PHE A 221 16.03 -4.23 -3.93
N ASN A 222 15.45 -4.92 -4.92
CA ASN A 222 16.17 -5.33 -6.13
C ASN A 222 16.27 -4.16 -7.14
N ILE A 223 16.90 -3.06 -6.72
CA ILE A 223 17.03 -1.83 -7.50
C ILE A 223 17.91 -2.11 -8.72
N LYS A 224 17.41 -1.80 -9.92
CA LYS A 224 18.12 -2.00 -11.19
C LYS A 224 18.54 -0.70 -11.86
N GLY A 225 17.94 0.41 -11.49
CA GLY A 225 18.32 1.71 -12.02
C GLY A 225 17.35 2.81 -11.62
N ILE A 226 17.78 4.03 -11.92
CA ILE A 226 16.99 5.24 -11.72
C ILE A 226 16.89 6.01 -13.05
N ALA A 227 15.75 6.64 -13.31
CA ALA A 227 15.57 7.48 -14.50
C ALA A 227 14.61 8.63 -14.21
N PHE A 228 15.05 9.88 -14.40
CA PHE A 228 14.18 11.04 -14.21
C PHE A 228 14.41 12.13 -15.25
N THR A 229 13.33 12.84 -15.59
CA THR A 229 13.34 13.91 -16.60
C THR A 229 13.20 15.30 -15.97
N CYS A 230 13.78 16.31 -16.62
CA CYS A 230 13.79 17.74 -16.25
C CYS A 230 14.85 18.22 -15.21
N ARG A 231 15.14 19.52 -15.30
CA ARG A 231 16.47 20.14 -15.44
C ARG A 231 17.26 20.31 -14.13
N LEU A 232 18.27 19.47 -13.90
CA LEU A 232 19.59 19.86 -13.38
C LEU A 232 20.72 18.90 -13.83
N GLU A 233 20.45 17.61 -14.09
CA GLU A 233 21.37 16.71 -14.82
C GLU A 233 20.62 15.44 -15.24
N THR A 234 20.33 15.24 -16.53
CA THR A 234 19.85 13.93 -17.00
C THR A 234 21.06 13.01 -17.09
N ARG A 235 21.31 12.18 -16.07
CA ARG A 235 22.27 11.06 -16.14
C ARG A 235 21.51 9.76 -15.88
N PHE A 236 21.48 8.87 -16.86
CA PHE A 236 21.20 7.46 -16.59
C PHE A 236 22.37 6.90 -15.78
N LEU A 237 22.17 6.69 -14.48
CA LEU A 237 23.14 6.02 -13.63
C LEU A 237 22.75 4.54 -13.53
N SER A 238 23.53 3.69 -14.19
CA SER A 238 23.51 2.27 -13.91
C SER A 238 24.16 2.06 -12.54
N LEU A 239 23.35 1.68 -11.55
CA LEU A 239 23.83 1.24 -10.24
C LEU A 239 24.36 -0.20 -10.39
N MET A 240 25.65 -0.33 -10.77
CA MET A 240 26.37 -1.61 -10.79
C MET A 240 27.69 -1.47 -10.03
#